data_AF-A0A7X6V3N3-F1
#
_entry.id   AF-A0A7X6V3N3-F1
#
_cell.length_a   1.000
_cell.length_b   1.000
_cell.length_c   1.000
_cell.angle_alpha   90.00
_cell.angle_beta   90.00
_cell.angle_gamma   90.00
#
_symmetry.space_group_name_H-M   'P 1'
#
loop_
_entity.id
_entity.type
_entity.pdbx_description
1 polymer ?
#
loop_
_entity_poly.entity_id
_entity_poly.type
_entity_poly.pdbx_seq_one_letter_code
_entity_poly.pdbx_strand_id
1 'polypeptide(L)'
;MKMKVHILLLTLLLIVTACNAQCQIHIDNVATGYYNGITDKNEIIEDYRITNNSNEEYLTWVSLEPINERTNTELIHDYFKKRKGDFSFLEAMFENLLDEQPTVIGYSFIKNIYPGETFHYFIAKNEKSSVFYRERIVLIKRKEVEQYLRMQIDDKYFYESPNIILTEK
;
A
#
# COMPACT_ATOMS: atom_id res chain seq x y z
N MET A 1 11.65 3.68 -50.74
CA MET A 1 10.62 2.93 -49.97
C MET A 1 11.16 2.38 -48.66
N LYS A 2 12.28 1.64 -48.66
CA LYS A 2 12.89 1.03 -47.45
C LYS A 2 13.19 2.02 -46.30
N MET A 3 13.77 3.17 -46.59
CA MET A 3 14.10 4.19 -45.57
C MET A 3 12.87 4.79 -44.88
N LYS A 4 11.78 5.03 -45.63
CA LYS A 4 10.52 5.56 -45.07
C LYS A 4 9.83 4.54 -44.16
N VAL A 5 9.91 3.25 -44.48
CA VAL A 5 9.40 2.16 -43.63
C VAL A 5 10.21 2.05 -42.34
N HIS A 6 11.54 2.20 -42.39
CA HIS A 6 12.38 2.17 -41.18
C HIS A 6 12.10 3.36 -40.26
N ILE A 7 11.87 4.55 -40.80
CA ILE A 7 11.49 5.74 -40.00
C ILE A 7 10.12 5.53 -39.35
N LEU A 8 9.15 4.96 -40.09
CA LEU A 8 7.82 4.62 -39.54
C LEU A 8 7.94 3.59 -38.40
N LEU A 9 8.78 2.56 -38.58
CA LEU A 9 8.97 1.53 -37.57
C LEU A 9 9.63 2.09 -36.30
N LEU A 10 10.63 2.95 -36.45
CA LEU A 10 11.32 3.62 -35.34
C LEU A 10 10.38 4.56 -34.58
N THR A 11 9.55 5.33 -35.30
CA THR A 11 8.55 6.21 -34.68
C THR A 11 7.48 5.41 -33.94
N LEU A 12 7.01 4.29 -34.50
CA LEU A 12 6.09 3.38 -33.81
C LEU A 12 6.72 2.78 -32.55
N LEU A 13 7.99 2.34 -32.62
CA LEU A 13 8.70 1.80 -31.47
C LEU A 13 8.84 2.84 -30.35
N LEU A 14 9.18 4.08 -30.70
CA LEU A 14 9.30 5.20 -29.76
C LEU A 14 7.96 5.54 -29.10
N ILE A 15 6.85 5.50 -29.85
CA ILE A 15 5.49 5.72 -29.33
C ILE A 15 5.10 4.60 -28.36
N VAL A 16 5.42 3.35 -28.66
CA VAL A 16 5.16 2.21 -27.76
C VAL A 16 5.98 2.34 -26.47
N THR A 17 7.26 2.74 -26.55
CA THR A 17 8.07 2.97 -25.34
C THR A 17 7.59 4.17 -24.53
N ALA A 18 7.07 5.22 -25.18
CA ALA A 18 6.51 6.39 -24.50
C ALA A 18 5.16 6.06 -23.82
N CYS A 19 4.32 5.19 -24.41
CA CYS A 19 3.11 4.69 -23.74
C CYS A 19 3.43 3.81 -22.52
N ASN A 20 4.55 3.08 -22.55
CA ASN A 20 5.02 2.28 -21.40
C ASN A 20 5.65 3.12 -20.27
N ALA A 21 5.82 4.44 -20.44
CA ALA A 21 6.31 5.33 -19.38
C ALA A 21 5.24 5.68 -18.33
N GLN A 22 4.07 5.03 -18.37
CA GLN A 22 3.05 5.19 -17.35
C GLN A 22 3.59 4.77 -15.97
N CYS A 23 3.25 5.54 -14.95
CA CYS A 23 3.73 5.32 -13.59
C CYS A 23 3.30 3.93 -13.11
N GLN A 24 4.28 3.05 -12.84
CA GLN A 24 4.06 1.66 -12.42
C GLN A 24 3.16 1.57 -11.18
N ILE A 25 3.34 2.50 -10.25
CA ILE A 25 2.46 2.72 -9.11
C ILE A 25 1.99 4.17 -9.16
N HIS A 26 0.68 4.37 -9.18
CA HIS A 26 0.08 5.70 -9.10
C HIS A 26 -0.55 5.90 -7.73
N ILE A 27 -0.18 6.98 -7.04
CA ILE A 27 -0.72 7.34 -5.73
C ILE A 27 -1.46 8.67 -5.88
N ASP A 28 -2.74 8.66 -5.53
CA ASP A 28 -3.60 9.84 -5.52
C ASP A 28 -4.13 10.10 -4.10
N ASN A 29 -4.46 11.37 -3.84
CA ASN A 29 -5.13 11.76 -2.61
C ASN A 29 -6.26 12.77 -2.90
N VAL A 30 -7.49 12.40 -2.56
CA VAL A 30 -8.65 13.29 -2.67
C VAL A 30 -9.29 13.44 -1.30
N ALA A 31 -9.43 14.68 -0.82
CA ALA A 31 -10.09 14.96 0.44
C ALA A 31 -11.47 15.58 0.20
N THR A 32 -12.48 15.07 0.89
CA THR A 32 -13.83 15.63 0.91
C THR A 32 -14.18 16.04 2.33
N GLY A 33 -14.53 17.31 2.52
CA GLY A 33 -15.05 17.84 3.78
C GLY A 33 -16.57 17.85 3.79
N TYR A 34 -17.16 17.56 4.95
CA TYR A 34 -18.59 17.69 5.17
C TYR A 34 -18.87 18.14 6.61
N TYR A 35 -20.05 18.71 6.83
CA TYR A 35 -20.53 19.03 8.16
C TYR A 35 -21.47 17.93 8.64
N ASN A 36 -21.10 17.29 9.76
CA ASN A 36 -21.88 16.24 10.39
C ASN A 36 -22.90 16.85 11.35
N GLY A 37 -24.16 16.95 10.90
CA GLY A 37 -25.24 17.53 11.69
C GLY A 37 -25.69 16.71 12.91
N ILE A 38 -25.22 15.47 13.07
CA ILE A 38 -25.50 14.64 14.26
C ILE A 38 -24.51 14.97 15.39
N THR A 39 -23.23 15.15 15.04
CA THR A 39 -22.16 15.44 16.00
C THR A 39 -21.84 16.93 16.13
N ASP A 40 -22.42 17.77 15.27
CA ASP A 40 -22.19 19.21 15.16
C ASP A 40 -20.69 19.54 14.92
N LYS A 41 -20.06 18.83 13.98
CA LYS A 41 -18.63 18.95 13.67
C LYS A 41 -18.37 18.96 12.18
N ASN A 42 -17.32 19.67 11.74
CA ASN A 42 -16.77 19.45 10.40
C ASN A 42 -15.85 18.23 10.42
N GLU A 43 -16.04 17.36 9.43
CA GLU A 43 -15.30 16.11 9.26
C GLU A 43 -14.69 16.08 7.86
N ILE A 44 -13.52 15.48 7.74
CA ILE A 44 -12.81 15.34 6.46
C ILE A 44 -12.52 13.86 6.25
N ILE A 45 -12.87 13.33 5.09
CA ILE A 45 -12.44 12.00 4.65
C ILE A 45 -11.45 12.19 3.51
N GLU A 46 -10.25 11.65 3.66
CA GLU A 46 -9.26 11.53 2.59
C GLU A 46 -9.33 10.12 1.98
N ASP A 47 -9.52 10.03 0.66
CA ASP A 47 -9.25 8.84 -0.15
C ASP A 47 -7.78 8.85 -0.56
N TYR A 48 -6.95 8.10 0.15
CA TYR A 48 -5.56 7.83 -0.25
C TYR A 48 -5.55 6.54 -1.08
N ARG A 49 -5.33 6.70 -2.38
CA ARG A 49 -5.52 5.65 -3.38
C ARG A 49 -4.18 5.18 -3.92
N ILE A 50 -3.97 3.86 -3.92
CA ILE A 50 -2.81 3.22 -4.54
C ILE A 50 -3.30 2.39 -5.73
N THR A 51 -2.88 2.74 -6.94
CA THR A 51 -3.20 2.00 -8.16
C THR A 51 -1.94 1.33 -8.70
N ASN A 52 -1.96 0.01 -8.84
CA ASN A 52 -0.87 -0.77 -9.40
C ASN A 52 -1.07 -0.95 -10.91
N ASN A 53 -0.38 -0.13 -11.70
CA ASN A 53 -0.36 -0.25 -13.17
C ASN A 53 0.80 -1.13 -13.68
N SER A 54 1.57 -1.71 -12.77
CA SER A 54 2.70 -2.58 -13.10
C SER A 54 2.26 -4.02 -13.31
N ASN A 55 3.21 -4.86 -13.72
CA ASN A 55 3.07 -6.32 -13.80
C ASN A 55 3.60 -7.04 -12.55
N GLU A 56 4.02 -6.30 -11.52
CA GLU A 56 4.55 -6.84 -10.26
C GLU A 56 3.51 -6.66 -9.14
N GLU A 57 3.58 -7.51 -8.11
CA GLU A 57 2.74 -7.39 -6.92
C GLU A 57 3.38 -6.49 -5.86
N TYR A 58 2.55 -5.74 -5.15
CA TYR A 58 2.99 -4.83 -4.09
C TYR A 58 2.24 -5.11 -2.79
N LEU A 59 2.98 -5.15 -1.69
CA LEU A 59 2.43 -5.21 -0.34
C LEU A 59 2.32 -3.80 0.22
N THR A 60 1.18 -3.53 0.87
CA THR A 60 0.97 -2.31 1.65
C THR A 60 0.50 -2.64 3.06
N TRP A 61 0.98 -1.85 4.02
CA TRP A 61 0.60 -1.94 5.43
C TRP A 61 0.74 -0.58 6.10
N VAL A 62 0.27 -0.47 7.33
CA VAL A 62 0.47 0.72 8.16
C VAL A 62 1.55 0.45 9.19
N SER A 63 2.61 1.24 9.20
CA SER A 63 3.68 1.19 10.19
C SER A 63 3.26 1.85 11.51
N LEU A 64 3.82 1.38 12.64
CA LEU A 64 3.62 2.01 13.95
C LEU A 64 4.34 3.36 14.05
N GLU A 65 5.53 3.44 13.43
CA GLU A 65 6.40 4.61 13.41
C GLU A 65 6.37 5.28 12.04
N PRO A 66 6.63 6.61 11.93
CA PRO A 66 6.73 7.28 10.64
C PRO A 66 7.80 6.62 9.76
N ILE A 67 7.58 6.60 8.45
CA ILE A 67 8.42 5.87 7.48
C ILE A 67 9.48 6.77 6.83
N ASN A 68 9.44 8.08 7.09
CA ASN A 68 10.32 9.07 6.48
C ASN A 68 11.78 8.69 6.75
N GLU A 69 12.61 8.73 5.71
CA GLU A 69 14.06 8.41 5.76
C GLU A 69 14.43 6.95 6.09
N ARG A 70 13.44 6.05 6.21
CA ARG A 70 13.67 4.63 6.48
C ARG A 70 13.85 3.83 5.19
N THR A 71 14.76 2.89 5.21
CA THR A 71 14.98 1.94 4.10
C THR A 71 13.89 0.86 4.08
N ASN A 72 13.62 0.29 2.91
CA ASN A 72 12.71 -0.86 2.79
C ASN A 72 13.10 -2.01 3.73
N THR A 73 14.39 -2.30 3.85
CA THR A 73 14.92 -3.32 4.77
C THR A 73 14.51 -3.07 6.21
N GLU A 74 14.61 -1.83 6.69
CA GLU A 74 14.20 -1.45 8.06
C GLU A 74 12.68 -1.55 8.22
N LEU A 75 11.91 -1.09 7.23
CA LEU A 75 10.45 -1.17 7.25
C LEU A 75 9.95 -2.62 7.29
N ILE A 76 10.56 -3.50 6.49
CA ILE A 76 10.24 -4.94 6.48
C ILE A 76 10.64 -5.57 7.81
N HIS A 77 11.85 -5.29 8.31
CA HIS A 77 12.31 -5.80 9.59
C HIS A 77 11.35 -5.42 10.74
N ASP A 78 11.00 -4.14 10.84
CA ASP A 78 10.17 -3.62 11.91
C ASP A 78 8.72 -4.11 11.84
N TYR A 79 8.21 -4.34 10.63
CA TYR A 79 6.87 -4.85 10.47
C TYR A 79 6.78 -6.34 10.80
N PHE A 80 7.66 -7.16 10.22
CA PHE A 80 7.58 -8.61 10.27
C PHE A 80 8.36 -9.26 11.43
N LYS A 81 9.57 -8.78 11.73
CA LYS A 81 10.52 -9.47 12.61
C LYS A 81 10.67 -8.86 14.00
N LYS A 82 10.50 -7.54 14.13
CA LYS A 82 10.51 -6.87 15.44
C LYS A 82 9.33 -7.39 16.27
N ARG A 83 9.61 -7.92 17.47
CA ARG A 83 8.56 -8.38 18.39
C ARG A 83 7.72 -7.19 18.86
N LYS A 84 6.40 -7.38 18.87
CA LYS A 84 5.41 -6.37 19.26
C LYS A 84 4.50 -6.97 20.34
N GLY A 85 5.07 -7.23 21.50
CA GLY A 85 4.47 -8.04 22.56
C GLY A 85 5.12 -9.43 22.61
N ASP A 86 4.32 -10.47 22.76
CA ASP A 86 4.81 -11.83 22.94
C ASP A 86 5.41 -12.41 21.65
N PHE A 87 4.95 -11.96 20.48
CA PHE A 87 5.41 -12.46 19.17
C PHE A 87 5.72 -11.30 18.21
N SER A 88 6.57 -11.57 17.23
CA SER A 88 6.64 -10.84 15.97
C SER A 88 5.52 -11.32 15.03
N PHE A 89 5.21 -10.51 14.01
CA PHE A 89 4.19 -10.90 13.02
C PHE A 89 4.59 -12.19 12.28
N LEU A 90 5.89 -12.34 12.00
CA LEU A 90 6.46 -13.54 11.39
C LEU A 90 6.31 -14.79 12.26
N GLU A 91 6.65 -14.70 13.55
CA GLU A 91 6.43 -15.81 14.50
C GLU A 91 4.94 -16.15 14.60
N ALA A 92 4.06 -15.15 14.66
CA ALA A 92 2.61 -15.37 14.70
C ALA A 92 2.06 -16.09 13.44
N MET A 93 2.62 -15.80 12.26
CA MET A 93 2.30 -16.52 11.01
C MET A 93 2.78 -17.98 11.07
N PHE A 94 4.00 -18.25 11.52
CA PHE A 94 4.51 -19.63 11.59
C PHE A 94 3.76 -20.50 12.58
N GLU A 95 3.38 -19.93 13.72
CA GLU A 95 2.64 -20.62 14.78
C GLU A 95 1.12 -20.63 14.55
N ASN A 96 0.64 -20.14 13.39
CA ASN A 96 -0.79 -20.00 13.03
C ASN A 96 -1.64 -19.31 14.11
N LEU A 97 -1.05 -18.35 14.83
CA LEU A 97 -1.71 -17.61 15.91
C LEU A 97 -2.66 -16.51 15.41
N LEU A 98 -2.67 -16.30 14.09
CA LEU A 98 -3.48 -15.27 13.42
C LEU A 98 -4.80 -15.81 12.90
N ASP A 99 -4.96 -17.13 12.82
CA ASP A 99 -6.21 -17.75 12.40
C ASP A 99 -7.30 -17.34 13.40
N GLU A 100 -8.47 -16.92 12.90
CA GLU A 100 -9.60 -16.40 13.68
C GLU A 100 -9.37 -15.07 14.43
N GLN A 101 -8.17 -14.50 14.38
CA GLN A 101 -7.90 -13.19 14.99
C GLN A 101 -8.32 -12.04 14.06
N PRO A 102 -8.84 -10.93 14.61
CA PRO A 102 -9.12 -9.76 13.81
C PRO A 102 -7.80 -9.17 13.26
N THR A 103 -7.87 -8.65 12.04
CA THR A 103 -6.77 -7.86 11.48
C THR A 103 -6.59 -6.56 12.28
N VAL A 104 -5.35 -6.27 12.69
CA VAL A 104 -5.01 -5.10 13.51
C VAL A 104 -4.05 -4.19 12.76
N ILE A 105 -4.45 -2.92 12.57
CA ILE A 105 -3.63 -1.87 11.96
C ILE A 105 -2.34 -1.68 12.75
N GLY A 106 -1.18 -1.71 12.08
CA GLY A 106 0.13 -1.61 12.72
C GLY A 106 0.79 -2.96 13.07
N TYR A 107 0.01 -4.04 13.12
CA TYR A 107 0.45 -5.33 13.66
C TYR A 107 0.27 -6.48 12.67
N SER A 108 -0.95 -6.71 12.18
CA SER A 108 -1.28 -7.81 11.27
C SER A 108 -1.94 -7.39 9.97
N PHE A 109 -2.34 -6.11 9.83
CA PHE A 109 -2.87 -5.57 8.58
C PHE A 109 -1.81 -5.53 7.47
N ILE A 110 -1.98 -6.38 6.45
CA ILE A 110 -1.21 -6.34 5.22
C ILE A 110 -2.13 -6.61 4.03
N LYS A 111 -2.01 -5.82 2.97
CA LYS A 111 -2.75 -6.00 1.72
C LYS A 111 -1.76 -6.27 0.60
N ASN A 112 -2.04 -7.28 -0.21
CA ASN A 112 -1.42 -7.44 -1.50
C ASN A 112 -2.23 -6.69 -2.57
N ILE A 113 -1.57 -5.90 -3.41
CA ILE A 113 -2.15 -5.14 -4.51
C ILE A 113 -1.65 -5.79 -5.80
N TYR A 114 -2.53 -6.55 -6.45
CA TYR A 114 -2.20 -7.25 -7.68
C TYR A 114 -2.08 -6.29 -8.88
N PRO A 115 -1.45 -6.70 -9.98
CA PRO A 115 -1.45 -5.95 -11.24
C PRO A 115 -2.85 -5.53 -11.67
N GLY A 116 -3.02 -4.24 -11.94
CA GLY A 116 -4.29 -3.63 -12.35
C GLY A 116 -5.25 -3.29 -11.20
N GLU A 117 -4.90 -3.60 -9.95
CA GLU A 117 -5.74 -3.29 -8.80
C GLU A 117 -5.53 -1.88 -8.24
N THR A 118 -6.59 -1.38 -7.63
CA THR A 118 -6.58 -0.16 -6.83
C THR A 118 -6.99 -0.50 -5.40
N PHE A 119 -6.20 -0.05 -4.42
CA PHE A 119 -6.53 -0.13 -3.00
C PHE A 119 -6.75 1.26 -2.41
N HIS A 120 -7.75 1.39 -1.55
CA HIS A 120 -8.14 2.66 -0.93
C HIS A 120 -7.94 2.65 0.59
N TYR A 121 -7.19 3.63 1.08
CA TYR A 121 -7.20 4.00 2.49
C TYR A 121 -8.11 5.22 2.66
N PHE A 122 -9.31 5.02 3.22
CA PHE A 122 -10.19 6.11 3.62
C PHE A 122 -9.80 6.59 5.02
N ILE A 123 -9.20 7.77 5.12
CA ILE A 123 -8.72 8.32 6.38
C ILE A 123 -9.71 9.37 6.85
N ALA A 124 -10.46 9.04 7.90
CA ALA A 124 -11.33 9.97 8.60
C ALA A 124 -10.49 10.85 9.54
N LYS A 125 -10.57 12.17 9.29
CA LYS A 125 -9.87 13.23 10.01
C LYS A 125 -10.89 14.18 10.62
N ASN A 126 -10.52 14.78 11.74
CA ASN A 126 -11.22 15.95 12.28
C ASN A 126 -10.86 17.21 11.46
N GLU A 127 -11.32 18.39 11.87
CA GLU A 127 -11.13 19.67 11.16
C GLU A 127 -9.68 20.05 10.79
N LYS A 128 -8.68 19.31 11.29
CA LYS A 128 -7.27 19.55 11.01
C LYS A 128 -6.78 18.61 9.90
N SER A 129 -6.04 19.17 8.95
CA SER A 129 -5.25 18.38 8.00
C SER A 129 -4.15 17.62 8.76
N SER A 130 -4.40 16.37 9.10
CA SER A 130 -3.39 15.45 9.64
C SER A 130 -2.70 14.68 8.51
N VAL A 131 -1.44 14.34 8.74
CA VAL A 131 -0.63 13.46 7.88
C VAL A 131 -0.28 12.14 8.56
N PHE A 132 -0.85 11.87 9.75
CA PHE A 132 -0.45 10.76 10.63
C PHE A 132 -0.38 9.41 9.91
N TYR A 133 -1.44 9.03 9.20
CA TYR A 133 -1.46 7.78 8.44
C TYR A 133 -0.65 7.86 7.14
N ARG A 134 -0.60 9.02 6.47
CA ARG A 134 0.18 9.18 5.23
C ARG A 134 1.67 8.92 5.45
N GLU A 135 2.19 9.34 6.60
CA GLU A 135 3.59 9.08 6.99
C GLU A 135 3.82 7.65 7.48
N ARG A 136 2.80 6.78 7.46
CA ARG A 136 2.86 5.40 7.99
C ARG A 136 2.49 4.33 6.99
N ILE A 137 1.81 4.68 5.90
CA ILE A 137 1.45 3.73 4.84
C ILE A 137 2.73 3.34 4.08
N VAL A 138 3.13 2.09 4.23
CA VAL A 138 4.25 1.50 3.50
C VAL A 138 3.73 0.87 2.21
N LEU A 139 4.54 0.92 1.16
CA LEU A 139 4.29 0.24 -0.11
C LEU A 139 5.62 -0.32 -0.66
N ILE A 140 5.74 -1.65 -0.71
CA ILE A 140 6.97 -2.34 -1.14
C ILE A 140 6.59 -3.52 -2.05
N LYS A 141 7.41 -3.83 -3.06
CA LYS A 141 7.18 -5.00 -3.92
C LYS A 141 7.11 -6.29 -3.10
N ARG A 142 6.11 -7.14 -3.34
CA ARG A 142 5.94 -8.44 -2.63
C ARG A 142 7.23 -9.25 -2.69
N LYS A 143 7.81 -9.36 -3.88
CA LYS A 143 9.06 -10.11 -4.10
C LYS A 143 10.23 -9.62 -3.25
N GLU A 144 10.35 -8.32 -3.02
CA GLU A 144 11.41 -7.75 -2.17
C GLU A 144 11.22 -8.15 -0.70
N VAL A 145 9.98 -8.09 -0.21
CA VAL A 145 9.60 -8.53 1.13
C VAL A 145 9.89 -10.02 1.30
N GLU A 146 9.39 -10.86 0.41
CA GLU A 146 9.56 -12.32 0.46
C GLU A 146 11.04 -12.74 0.36
N GLN A 147 11.82 -12.05 -0.47
CA GLN A 147 13.27 -12.28 -0.55
C GLN A 147 13.97 -11.94 0.77
N TYR A 148 13.61 -10.83 1.42
CA TYR A 148 14.17 -10.46 2.73
C TYR A 148 13.77 -11.45 3.84
N LEU A 149 12.53 -11.93 3.82
CA LEU A 149 12.02 -12.90 4.78
C LEU A 149 12.51 -14.33 4.51
N ARG A 150 12.95 -14.62 3.28
CA ARG A 150 13.30 -15.96 2.77
C ARG A 150 12.13 -16.94 2.84
N MET A 151 10.93 -16.44 2.58
CA MET A 151 9.69 -17.23 2.51
C MET A 151 8.67 -16.55 1.61
N GLN A 152 7.73 -17.33 1.09
CA GLN A 152 6.51 -16.80 0.48
C GLN A 152 5.48 -16.53 1.58
N ILE A 153 4.74 -15.44 1.47
CA ILE A 153 3.64 -15.14 2.37
C ILE A 153 2.38 -15.79 1.80
N ASP A 154 1.69 -16.59 2.60
CA ASP A 154 0.43 -17.21 2.21
C ASP A 154 -0.67 -16.15 2.06
N ASP A 155 -1.48 -16.28 1.00
CA ASP A 155 -2.54 -15.32 0.68
C ASP A 155 -3.60 -15.22 1.80
N LYS A 156 -3.73 -16.24 2.67
CA LYS A 156 -4.64 -16.21 3.82
C LYS A 156 -4.35 -15.07 4.81
N TYR A 157 -3.13 -14.52 4.80
CA TYR A 157 -2.75 -13.42 5.67
C TYR A 157 -3.07 -12.05 5.08
N PHE A 158 -3.48 -11.97 3.81
CA PHE A 158 -3.78 -10.70 3.18
C PHE A 158 -5.20 -10.25 3.45
N TYR A 159 -5.33 -8.95 3.69
CA TYR A 159 -6.61 -8.29 3.80
C TYR A 159 -7.36 -8.35 2.45
N GLU A 160 -8.59 -8.86 2.46
CA GLU A 160 -9.32 -9.16 1.22
C GLU A 160 -9.98 -7.93 0.61
N SER A 161 -10.56 -7.06 1.43
CA SER A 161 -11.34 -5.91 0.93
C SER A 161 -10.50 -4.96 0.07
N PRO A 162 -11.11 -4.25 -0.90
CA PRO A 162 -10.41 -3.29 -1.76
C PRO A 162 -10.18 -1.93 -1.07
N ASN A 163 -10.69 -1.77 0.14
CA ASN A 163 -10.55 -0.55 0.91
C ASN A 163 -10.54 -0.83 2.42
N ILE A 164 -9.98 0.11 3.18
CA ILE A 164 -10.05 0.14 4.63
C ILE A 164 -10.33 1.56 5.10
N ILE A 165 -11.06 1.69 6.21
CA ILE A 165 -11.33 2.96 6.87
C ILE A 165 -10.43 3.08 8.10
N LEU A 166 -9.67 4.16 8.16
CA LEU A 166 -8.77 4.52 9.25
C LEU A 166 -9.33 5.77 9.94
N THR A 167 -9.36 5.77 11.26
CA THR A 167 -9.87 6.88 12.05
C THR A 167 -8.76 7.41 12.94
N GLU A 168 -8.45 8.69 12.79
CA GLU A 168 -7.54 9.37 13.69
C GLU A 168 -8.26 9.69 15.02
N LYS A 169 -7.60 9.41 16.14
CA LYS A 169 -8.10 9.76 17.48
C LYS A 169 -7.76 11.20 17.84
#